data_AF-F7MCF8-F1
#
_entry.id   AF-F7MCF8-F1
#
_cell.length_a   1.000
_cell.length_b   1.000
_cell.length_c   1.000
_cell.angle_alpha   90.00
_cell.angle_beta   90.00
_cell.angle_gamma   90.00
#
_symmetry.space_group_name_H-M   'P 1'
#
loop_
_entity.id
_entity.type
_entity.pdbx_description
1 polymer ?
#
loop_
_entity_poly.entity_id
_entity_poly.type
_entity_poly.pdbx_seq_one_letter_code
_entity_poly.pdbx_strand_id
1 'polypeptide(L)' 'EYAKNILKEHPEINIQKLAESSGFLSRSNFIKLFTEKEGCTPAKWKKANLK' A
#
# COMPACT_ATOMS: atom_id res chain seq x y z
N GLU A 1 -0.94 -6.00 -7.68
CA GLU A 1 -1.88 -6.61 -6.71
C GLU A 1 -1.25 -6.99 -5.37
N TYR A 2 0.02 -7.41 -5.33
CA TYR A 2 0.75 -7.76 -4.10
C TYR A 2 0.51 -6.84 -2.90
N ALA A 3 0.70 -5.52 -3.06
CA ALA A 3 0.54 -4.56 -1.97
C ALA A 3 -0.86 -4.57 -1.33
N LYS A 4 -1.90 -4.89 -2.11
CA LYS A 4 -3.28 -4.98 -1.63
C LYS A 4 -3.51 -6.24 -0.80
N ASN A 5 -2.94 -7.36 -1.21
CA ASN A 5 -3.02 -8.61 -0.43
C ASN A 5 -2.36 -8.44 0.92
N ILE A 6 -1.15 -7.86 0.95
CA ILE A 6 -0.45 -7.62 2.21
C ILE A 6 -1.21 -6.63 3.11
N LEU A 7 -1.85 -5.58 2.55
CA LEU A 7 -2.70 -4.68 3.34
C LEU A 7 -3.93 -5.41 3.93
N LYS A 8 -4.46 -6.43 3.25
CA LYS A 8 -5.58 -7.25 3.72
C LYS A 8 -5.15 -8.25 4.79
N GLU A 9 -4.05 -8.96 4.57
CA GLU A 9 -3.51 -9.97 5.49
C GLU A 9 -2.90 -9.34 6.74
N HIS A 10 -2.22 -8.21 6.58
CA HIS A 10 -1.55 -7.47 7.64
C HIS A 10 -2.02 -6.02 7.64
N PRO A 11 -3.22 -5.71 8.18
CA PRO A 11 -3.67 -4.34 8.35
C PRO A 11 -2.62 -3.50 9.07
N GLU A 12 -1.99 -4.01 10.12
CA GLU A 12 -0.97 -3.32 10.90
C GLU A 12 0.39 -3.11 10.20
N ILE A 13 0.56 -3.57 8.96
CA ILE A 13 1.85 -3.42 8.25
C ILE A 13 2.24 -1.94 8.09
N ASN A 14 3.51 -1.65 8.35
CA ASN A 14 4.09 -0.36 8.06
C ASN A 14 4.20 -0.14 6.55
N ILE A 15 3.72 1.01 6.06
CA ILE A 15 3.77 1.38 4.63
C ILE A 15 5.20 1.36 4.08
N GLN A 16 6.21 1.67 4.89
CA GLN A 16 7.62 1.55 4.51
C GLN A 16 7.97 0.10 4.17
N LYS A 17 7.65 -0.83 5.07
CA LYS A 17 7.94 -2.26 4.89
C LYS A 17 7.13 -2.87 3.73
N LEU A 18 5.89 -2.41 3.54
CA LEU A 18 5.07 -2.76 2.39
C LEU A 18 5.70 -2.29 1.08
N ALA A 19 6.22 -1.06 1.05
CA ALA A 19 6.90 -0.50 -0.11
C ALA A 19 8.15 -1.32 -0.44
N GLU A 20 8.99 -1.62 0.56
CA GLU A 20 10.19 -2.45 0.41
C GLU A 20 9.85 -3.86 -0.10
N SER A 21 8.85 -4.52 0.51
CA SER A 21 8.40 -5.86 0.09
C SER A 21 7.80 -5.86 -1.31
N SER A 22 7.28 -4.71 -1.77
CA SER A 22 6.76 -4.53 -3.13
C SER A 22 7.84 -4.12 -4.14
N GLY A 23 9.11 -4.01 -3.73
CA GLY A 23 10.24 -3.65 -4.60
C GLY A 23 10.51 -2.15 -4.74
N PHE A 24 9.98 -1.31 -3.85
CA PHE A 24 10.20 0.13 -3.86
C PHE A 24 11.27 0.55 -2.87
N LEU A 25 12.25 1.29 -3.36
CA LEU A 25 13.31 1.93 -2.56
C LEU A 25 12.80 3.10 -1.72
N SER A 26 11.62 3.63 -2.02
CA SER A 26 11.08 4.80 -1.32
C SER A 26 9.57 4.75 -1.18
N ARG A 27 9.11 5.06 0.03
CA ARG A 27 7.69 5.17 0.37
C ARG A 27 6.95 6.13 -0.56
N SER A 28 7.56 7.26 -0.91
CA SER A 28 6.95 8.25 -1.79
C SER A 28 6.67 7.69 -3.19
N ASN A 29 7.63 6.97 -3.78
CA ASN A 29 7.45 6.33 -5.09
C ASN A 29 6.37 5.26 -5.04
N PHE A 30 6.35 4.47 -3.96
CA PHE A 30 5.30 3.49 -3.72
C PHE A 30 3.92 4.15 -3.64
N ILE A 31 3.75 5.19 -2.81
CA ILE A 31 2.46 5.88 -2.66
C ILE A 31 2.03 6.50 -3.99
N LYS A 32 2.95 7.10 -4.75
CA LYS A 32 2.66 7.68 -6.07
C LYS A 32 2.11 6.62 -7.02
N LEU A 33 2.83 5.51 -7.18
CA LEU A 33 2.39 4.42 -8.06
C LEU A 33 1.10 3.75 -7.56
N PHE A 34 0.98 3.54 -6.26
CA PHE A 34 -0.24 2.97 -5.66
C PHE A 34 -1.44 3.88 -5.93
N THR A 35 -1.28 5.19 -5.77
CA THR A 35 -2.34 6.18 -6.04
C THR A 35 -2.66 6.27 -7.52
N GLU A 36 -1.67 6.16 -8.40
CA GLU A 36 -1.89 6.13 -9.85
C GLU A 36 -2.66 4.88 -10.28
N LYS A 37 -2.37 3.73 -9.66
CA LYS A 37 -3.06 2.45 -9.93
C LYS A 37 -4.47 2.38 -9.34
N GLU A 38 -4.65 2.77 -8.07
CA GLU A 38 -5.92 2.61 -7.34
C GLU A 38 -6.75 3.90 -7.26
N GLY A 39 -6.22 5.03 -7.74
CA GLY A 39 -6.86 6.35 -7.62
C GLY A 39 -6.86 6.94 -6.21
N CYS A 40 -6.24 6.28 -5.23
CA CYS A 40 -6.22 6.73 -3.84
C CYS A 40 -4.97 6.26 -3.08
N THR A 41 -4.65 6.94 -1.98
CA THR A 41 -3.49 6.57 -1.16
C THR A 41 -3.71 5.23 -0.44
N PRO A 42 -2.64 4.44 -0.18
CA PRO A 42 -2.76 3.14 0.48
C PRO A 42 -3.44 3.22 1.86
N ALA A 43 -3.26 4.32 2.59
CA ALA A 43 -3.97 4.55 3.86
C ALA A 43 -5.49 4.70 3.67
N LYS A 44 -5.93 5.37 2.61
CA LYS A 44 -7.35 5.55 2.28
C LYS A 44 -7.95 4.25 1.75
N TRP A 45 -7.23 3.56 0.87
CA TRP A 45 -7.62 2.25 0.37
C TRP A 45 -7.81 1.24 1.51
N LYS A 46 -6.86 1.21 2.46
CA LYS A 46 -6.92 0.38 3.66
C LYS A 46 -8.20 0.65 4.46
N LYS A 47 -8.50 1.91 4.78
CA LYS A 47 -9.74 2.27 5.50
C LYS A 47 -11.02 1.90 4.75
N ALA A 48 -11.00 1.96 3.41
CA ALA A 48 -12.16 1.65 2.60
C ALA A 48 -12.40 0.12 2.45
N ASN A 49 -11.33 -0.68 2.45
CA ASN A 49 -11.39 -2.12 2.17
C ASN A 49 -11.33 -3.01 3.42
N LEU A 50 -10.92 -2.48 4.58
CA LEU A 50 -10.78 -3.23 5.84
C LEU A 50 -11.85 -2.84 6.86
N LYS A 51 -13.09 -2.65 6.39
CA LYS A 51 -14.26 -2.51 7.27
C LYS A 51 -14.67 -3.84 7.87
#